data_AF-A0A7S2NIV0-F1
#
_entry.id   AF-A0A7S2NIV0-F1
#
_cell.length_a   1.000
_cell.length_b   1.000
_cell.length_c   1.000
_cell.angle_alpha   90.00
_cell.angle_beta   90.00
_cell.angle_gamma   90.00
#
_symmetry.space_group_name_H-M   'P 1'
#
loop_
_entity.id
_entity.type
_entity.pdbx_description
1 polymer ?
#
loop_
_entity_poly.entity_id
_entity_poly.type
_entity_poly.pdbx_seq_one_letter_code
_entity_poly.pdbx_strand_id
1 'polypeptide(L)'
;SCAGEPGPAAAEFCARNFHMKLLKRLADIPVDFANEASVNGALIGAFNDLDQELLASQPEVTDGCGAAVALLIGERLFTAVLGQCSAILCQQVDSTKFSPVHLGGRQGIVGVDLVRMRIAGCTVDGEGAAARLRHPLGAQSP
;
A
#
# COMPACT_ATOMS: atom_id res chain seq x y z
N SER A 1 -2.67 -1.61 -9.63
CA SER A 1 -4.07 -1.81 -9.23
C SER A 1 -4.65 -2.83 -10.20
N CYS A 2 -5.22 -3.91 -9.70
CA CYS A 2 -5.85 -4.96 -10.51
C CYS A 2 -7.37 -4.75 -10.60
N ALA A 3 -7.83 -3.54 -10.34
CA ALA A 3 -9.23 -3.18 -10.44
C ALA A 3 -9.63 -2.95 -11.91
N GLY A 4 -10.92 -2.77 -12.16
CA GLY A 4 -11.53 -2.51 -13.46
C GLY A 4 -11.06 -1.18 -14.10
N GLU A 5 -11.96 -0.49 -14.80
CA GLU A 5 -11.57 0.75 -15.46
C GLU A 5 -11.01 1.78 -14.47
N PRO A 6 -9.91 2.48 -14.79
CA PRO A 6 -9.35 3.49 -13.91
C PRO A 6 -10.39 4.57 -13.59
N GLY A 7 -10.54 4.88 -12.30
CA GLY A 7 -11.43 5.91 -11.82
C GLY A 7 -10.95 6.51 -10.49
N PRO A 8 -11.59 7.60 -10.04
CA PRO A 8 -11.23 8.28 -8.80
C PRO A 8 -11.95 7.73 -7.54
N ALA A 9 -12.94 6.85 -7.69
CA ALA A 9 -13.89 6.54 -6.62
C ALA A 9 -13.22 5.78 -5.47
N ALA A 10 -12.47 4.72 -5.75
CA ALA A 10 -11.70 4.00 -4.73
C ALA A 10 -10.66 4.90 -4.06
N ALA A 11 -9.97 5.76 -4.83
CA ALA A 11 -8.96 6.66 -4.28
C ALA A 11 -9.57 7.69 -3.32
N GLU A 12 -10.71 8.28 -3.70
CA GLU A 12 -11.45 9.23 -2.87
C GLU A 12 -11.98 8.58 -1.60
N PHE A 13 -12.58 7.39 -1.72
CA PHE A 13 -13.04 6.62 -0.57
C PHE A 13 -11.88 6.30 0.39
N CYS A 14 -10.76 5.82 -0.14
CA CYS A 14 -9.59 5.50 0.66
C CYS A 14 -9.03 6.73 1.39
N ALA A 15 -8.90 7.86 0.70
CA ALA A 15 -8.39 9.09 1.30
C ALA A 15 -9.27 9.61 2.44
N ARG A 16 -10.60 9.52 2.28
CA ARG A 16 -11.57 9.96 3.30
C ARG A 16 -11.63 9.04 4.51
N ASN A 17 -11.35 7.74 4.36
CA ASN A 17 -11.61 6.77 5.42
C ASN A 17 -10.35 6.20 6.09
N PHE A 18 -9.21 6.16 5.40
CA PHE A 18 -8.00 5.50 5.90
C PHE A 18 -7.54 6.02 7.26
N HIS A 19 -7.47 7.34 7.42
CA HIS A 19 -6.97 7.95 8.66
C HIS A 19 -7.86 7.61 9.87
N MET A 20 -9.17 7.46 9.70
CA MET A 20 -10.08 7.07 10.77
C MET A 20 -9.79 5.64 11.25
N LYS A 21 -9.54 4.71 10.32
CA LYS A 21 -9.17 3.31 10.66
C LYS A 21 -7.83 3.25 11.37
N LEU A 22 -6.84 3.98 10.85
CA LEU A 22 -5.50 4.02 11.44
C LEU A 22 -5.50 4.64 12.85
N LEU A 23 -6.12 5.80 13.02
CA LEU A 23 -6.17 6.48 14.33
C LEU A 23 -6.90 5.63 15.38
N LYS A 24 -8.00 4.97 15.01
CA LYS A 24 -8.69 4.02 15.90
C LYS A 24 -7.76 2.91 16.35
N ARG A 25 -7.07 2.25 15.41
CA ARG A 25 -6.13 1.17 15.74
C ARG A 25 -4.96 1.63 16.60
N LEU A 26 -4.42 2.82 16.34
CA LEU A 26 -3.35 3.39 17.16
C LEU A 26 -3.83 3.72 18.57
N ALA A 27 -5.06 4.22 18.73
CA ALA A 27 -5.65 4.50 20.04
C ALA A 27 -5.92 3.23 20.86
N ASP A 28 -6.17 2.11 20.19
CA ASP A 28 -6.40 0.80 20.83
C ASP A 28 -5.09 0.11 21.28
N ILE A 29 -3.91 0.63 20.92
CA ILE A 29 -2.62 0.07 21.35
C ILE A 29 -2.38 0.44 22.82
N PRO A 30 -2.26 -0.55 23.73
CA PRO A 30 -1.92 -0.24 25.12
C PRO A 30 -0.49 0.32 25.20
N VAL A 31 -0.27 1.26 26.12
CA VAL A 31 1.01 1.98 26.28
C VAL A 31 2.19 1.00 26.42
N ASP A 32 2.01 -0.09 27.15
CA ASP A 32 3.05 -1.12 27.38
C ASP A 32 3.45 -1.87 26.10
N PHE A 33 2.63 -1.81 25.05
CA PHE A 33 2.85 -2.49 23.77
C PHE A 33 3.10 -1.51 22.62
N ALA A 34 3.22 -0.20 22.88
CA ALA A 34 3.43 0.85 21.89
C ALA A 34 4.86 0.83 21.28
N ASN A 35 5.15 -0.23 20.53
CA ASN A 35 6.41 -0.45 19.84
C ASN A 35 6.22 -0.45 18.31
N GLU A 36 7.31 -0.54 17.56
CA GLU A 36 7.29 -0.48 16.09
C GLU A 36 6.46 -1.60 15.45
N ALA A 37 6.46 -2.79 16.05
CA ALA A 37 5.66 -3.91 15.56
C ALA A 37 4.15 -3.64 15.71
N SER A 38 3.74 -3.00 16.80
CA SER A 38 2.34 -2.60 17.01
C SER A 38 1.88 -1.54 16.01
N VAL A 39 2.72 -0.53 15.72
CA VAL A 39 2.42 0.51 14.73
C VAL A 39 2.35 -0.07 13.32
N ASN A 40 3.27 -1.00 12.97
CA ASN A 40 3.22 -1.73 11.72
C ASN A 40 1.92 -2.56 11.61
N GLY A 41 1.57 -3.30 12.66
CA GLY A 41 0.31 -4.03 12.75
C GLY A 41 -0.91 -3.13 12.59
N ALA A 42 -0.89 -1.91 13.15
CA ALA A 42 -1.96 -0.93 12.99
C ALA A 42 -2.08 -0.42 11.55
N LEU A 43 -0.96 -0.14 10.87
CA LEU A 43 -0.94 0.24 9.46
C LEU A 43 -1.51 -0.86 8.56
N ILE A 44 -1.05 -2.11 8.72
CA ILE A 44 -1.56 -3.26 7.97
C ILE A 44 -3.05 -3.45 8.23
N GLY A 45 -3.45 -3.44 9.50
CA GLY A 45 -4.83 -3.58 9.90
C GLY A 45 -5.73 -2.48 9.33
N ALA A 46 -5.26 -1.23 9.28
CA ALA A 46 -6.04 -0.11 8.75
C ALA A 46 -6.32 -0.27 7.25
N PHE A 47 -5.34 -0.75 6.47
CA PHE A 47 -5.56 -1.06 5.06
C PHE A 47 -6.53 -2.23 4.87
N ASN A 48 -6.41 -3.30 5.69
CA ASN A 48 -7.33 -4.43 5.60
C ASN A 48 -8.78 -4.03 5.92
N ASP A 49 -8.98 -3.24 6.99
CA ASP A 49 -10.32 -2.76 7.36
C ASP A 49 -10.90 -1.86 6.27
N LEU A 50 -10.06 -1.00 5.68
CA LEU A 50 -10.47 -0.10 4.62
C LEU A 50 -10.86 -0.84 3.33
N ASP A 51 -10.08 -1.85 2.94
CA ASP A 51 -10.35 -2.68 1.77
C ASP A 51 -11.66 -3.45 1.94
N GLN A 52 -11.87 -4.08 3.10
CA GLN A 52 -13.12 -4.77 3.42
C GLN A 52 -14.32 -3.81 3.42
N GLU A 53 -14.17 -2.61 3.98
CA GLU A 53 -15.23 -1.61 4.01
C GLU A 53 -15.57 -1.08 2.62
N LEU A 54 -14.57 -0.83 1.77
CA LEU A 54 -14.78 -0.42 0.38
C LEU A 54 -15.61 -1.48 -0.37
N LEU A 55 -15.17 -2.74 -0.30
CA LEU A 55 -15.86 -3.85 -0.96
C LEU A 55 -17.29 -4.09 -0.44
N ALA A 56 -17.52 -3.86 0.86
CA ALA A 56 -18.83 -4.07 1.47
C ALA A 56 -19.80 -2.89 1.26
N SER A 57 -19.30 -1.66 1.28
CA SER A 57 -20.12 -0.44 1.28
C SER A 57 -20.30 0.20 -0.09
N GLN A 58 -19.43 -0.11 -1.05
CA GLN A 58 -19.40 0.49 -2.38
C GLN A 58 -19.24 -0.59 -3.48
N PRO A 59 -20.18 -1.56 -3.60
CA PRO A 59 -20.07 -2.63 -4.59
C PRO A 59 -20.04 -2.16 -6.05
N GLU A 60 -20.49 -0.93 -6.33
CA GLU A 60 -20.42 -0.27 -7.64
C GLU A 60 -19.02 0.25 -7.99
N VAL A 61 -18.14 0.40 -6.98
CA VAL A 61 -16.78 0.86 -7.18
C VAL A 61 -15.96 -0.30 -7.73
N THR A 62 -15.74 -0.25 -9.04
CA THR A 62 -14.98 -1.25 -9.78
C THR A 62 -13.54 -0.80 -10.07
N ASP A 63 -13.21 0.46 -9.79
CA ASP A 63 -11.85 1.00 -9.90
C ASP A 63 -11.00 0.63 -8.65
N GLY A 64 -9.74 1.06 -8.64
CA GLY A 64 -8.85 0.76 -7.51
C GLY A 64 -7.63 1.67 -7.49
N CYS A 65 -7.07 1.89 -6.31
CA CYS A 65 -6.01 2.87 -6.09
C CYS A 65 -4.72 2.26 -5.50
N GLY A 66 -3.61 2.95 -5.70
CA GLY A 66 -2.40 2.78 -4.88
C GLY A 66 -2.42 3.74 -3.69
N ALA A 67 -1.52 3.52 -2.73
CA ALA A 67 -1.36 4.42 -1.59
C ALA A 67 0.11 4.54 -1.18
N ALA A 68 0.52 5.72 -0.76
CA ALA A 68 1.75 5.95 -0.01
C ALA A 68 1.42 6.76 1.23
N VAL A 69 1.67 6.19 2.40
CA VAL A 69 1.37 6.77 3.70
C VAL A 69 2.67 6.95 4.46
N ALA A 70 2.83 8.13 5.05
CA ALA A 70 3.90 8.48 5.98
C ALA A 70 3.28 8.87 7.32
N LEU A 71 3.66 8.16 8.39
CA LEU A 71 3.18 8.38 9.75
C LEU A 71 4.37 8.77 10.64
N LEU A 72 4.31 9.96 11.21
CA LEU A 72 5.33 10.47 12.13
C LEU A 72 4.81 10.38 13.57
N ILE A 73 5.51 9.63 14.42
CA ILE A 73 5.22 9.52 15.86
C ILE A 73 6.49 9.91 16.61
N GLY A 74 6.47 11.08 17.26
CA GLY A 74 7.66 11.67 17.84
C GLY A 74 8.73 11.89 16.77
N GLU A 75 9.87 11.22 16.91
CA GLU A 75 11.00 11.27 15.97
C GLU A 75 11.04 10.09 14.99
N ARG A 76 10.06 9.18 15.04
CA ARG A 76 10.04 7.96 14.23
C ARG A 76 9.10 8.12 13.04
N LEU A 77 9.64 7.84 11.85
CA LEU A 77 8.90 7.83 10.59
C LEU A 77 8.58 6.40 10.18
N PHE A 78 7.29 6.11 10.03
CA PHE A 78 6.78 4.84 9.50
C PHE A 78 6.20 5.08 8.12
N THR A 79 6.43 4.15 7.18
CA THR A 79 5.85 4.23 5.84
C THR A 79 5.14 2.95 5.45
N ALA A 80 4.05 3.10 4.70
CA ALA A 80 3.34 2.00 4.07
C ALA A 80 3.04 2.39 2.62
N VAL A 81 3.44 1.53 1.68
CA VAL A 81 3.31 1.78 0.24
C VAL A 81 2.65 0.60 -0.43
N LEU A 82 1.57 0.85 -1.16
CA LEU A 82 0.76 -0.12 -1.89
C LEU A 82 0.66 0.27 -3.37
N GLY A 83 0.75 -0.74 -4.25
CA GLY A 83 0.69 -0.54 -5.69
C GLY A 83 1.93 0.17 -6.25
N GLN A 84 1.73 0.93 -7.33
CA GLN A 84 2.80 1.65 -8.04
C GLN A 84 3.10 3.03 -7.43
N CYS A 85 2.88 3.20 -6.14
CA CYS A 85 3.22 4.43 -5.43
C CYS A 85 4.68 4.40 -4.98
N SER A 86 5.26 5.59 -4.74
CA SER A 86 6.62 5.76 -4.24
C SER A 86 6.65 6.82 -3.15
N ALA A 87 7.47 6.59 -2.13
CA ALA A 87 7.74 7.55 -1.07
C ALA A 87 9.25 7.79 -1.02
N ILE A 88 9.67 9.06 -1.08
CA ILE A 88 11.08 9.45 -1.07
C ILE A 88 11.27 10.51 0.02
N LEU A 89 12.18 10.24 0.95
CA LEU A 89 12.64 11.21 1.93
C LEU A 89 13.88 11.92 1.41
N CYS A 90 13.83 13.24 1.40
CA CYS A 90 14.98 14.07 1.04
C CYS A 90 15.85 14.26 2.29
N GLN A 91 16.96 13.53 2.38
CA GLN A 91 17.90 13.65 3.50
C GLN A 91 18.95 14.70 3.18
N GLN A 92 19.09 15.72 4.03
CA GLN A 92 20.19 16.66 3.94
C GLN A 92 21.49 15.96 4.38
N VAL A 93 22.49 15.92 3.50
CA VAL A 93 23.81 15.34 3.76
C VAL A 93 24.79 16.43 4.17
N ASP A 94 24.74 17.59 3.50
CA ASP A 94 25.53 18.77 3.80
C ASP A 94 24.67 20.05 3.66
N SER A 95 25.22 21.22 4.01
CA SER A 95 24.52 22.51 3.93
C SER A 95 23.89 22.81 2.55
N THR A 96 24.45 22.26 1.48
CA THR A 96 23.97 22.45 0.10
C THR A 96 23.61 21.14 -0.62
N LYS A 97 23.77 19.98 0.03
CA LYS A 97 23.64 18.67 -0.60
C LYS A 97 22.51 17.87 0.04
N PHE A 98 21.63 17.38 -0.81
CA PHE A 98 20.54 16.47 -0.43
C PHE A 98 20.70 15.12 -1.13
N SER A 99 20.26 14.06 -0.46
CA SER A 99 20.25 12.69 -0.97
C SER A 99 18.84 12.10 -0.86
N PRO A 100 18.32 11.46 -1.91
CA PRO A 100 17.04 10.76 -1.83
C PRO A 100 17.19 9.45 -1.05
N VAL A 101 16.28 9.20 -0.12
CA VAL A 101 16.14 7.94 0.62
C VAL A 101 14.76 7.37 0.26
N HIS A 102 14.75 6.23 -0.44
CA HIS A 102 13.49 5.57 -0.81
C HIS A 102 12.88 4.89 0.41
N LEU A 103 11.64 5.23 0.73
CA LEU A 103 10.89 4.71 1.88
C LEU A 103 9.83 3.66 1.48
N GLY A 104 9.95 3.08 0.29
CA GLY A 104 9.04 2.07 -0.25
C GLY A 104 8.97 2.10 -1.78
N GLY A 105 7.95 1.45 -2.34
CA GLY A 105 7.65 1.55 -3.79
C GLY A 105 8.39 0.58 -4.71
N ARG A 106 8.88 -0.55 -4.18
CA ARG A 106 9.42 -1.67 -5.00
C ARG A 106 8.42 -2.81 -5.24
N GLN A 107 7.15 -2.60 -4.92
CA GLN A 107 6.12 -3.62 -5.14
C GLN A 107 5.83 -3.74 -6.64
N GLY A 108 5.78 -4.97 -7.15
CA GLY A 108 5.68 -5.22 -8.60
C GLY A 108 7.03 -5.44 -9.31
N ILE A 109 8.16 -5.47 -8.59
CA ILE A 109 9.36 -6.12 -9.13
C ILE A 109 9.08 -7.62 -9.12
N VAL A 110 8.74 -8.14 -10.30
CA VAL A 110 8.33 -9.53 -10.57
C VAL A 110 9.17 -10.55 -9.78
N GLY A 111 10.48 -10.35 -9.64
CA GLY A 111 11.37 -11.28 -8.93
C GLY A 111 11.02 -11.60 -7.46
N VAL A 112 10.48 -10.67 -6.68
CA VAL A 112 10.31 -10.85 -5.21
C VAL A 112 8.91 -11.35 -4.85
N ASP A 113 7.89 -10.93 -5.60
CA ASP A 113 6.49 -11.28 -5.31
C ASP A 113 5.98 -12.51 -6.07
N LEU A 114 6.74 -13.04 -7.04
CA LEU A 114 6.36 -14.20 -7.87
C LEU A 114 5.88 -15.41 -7.06
N VAL A 115 6.53 -15.70 -5.93
CA VAL A 115 6.14 -16.84 -5.07
C VAL A 115 4.77 -16.59 -4.44
N ARG A 116 4.54 -15.41 -3.88
CA ARG A 116 3.24 -15.04 -3.28
C ARG A 116 2.14 -15.02 -4.35
N MET A 117 2.46 -14.51 -5.53
CA MET A 117 1.54 -14.46 -6.68
C MET A 117 1.17 -15.86 -7.18
N ARG A 118 2.14 -16.77 -7.28
CA ARG A 118 1.88 -18.17 -7.66
C ARG A 118 1.02 -18.90 -6.61
N ILE A 119 1.26 -18.63 -5.32
CA ILE A 119 0.41 -19.16 -4.23
C ILE A 119 -1.03 -18.62 -4.34
N ALA A 120 -1.20 -17.36 -4.74
CA ALA A 120 -2.51 -16.76 -5.00
C ALA A 120 -3.17 -17.22 -6.31
N GLY A 121 -2.52 -18.12 -7.07
CA GLY A 121 -3.03 -18.65 -8.34
C GLY A 121 -2.82 -17.73 -9.54
N CYS A 122 -2.08 -16.63 -9.40
CA CYS A 122 -1.81 -15.73 -10.52
C CYS A 122 -0.90 -16.40 -11.56
N THR A 123 -1.20 -16.20 -12.84
CA THR A 123 -0.34 -16.57 -13.97
C THR A 123 0.44 -15.36 -14.45
N VAL A 124 1.63 -15.58 -14.99
CA VAL A 124 2.45 -14.53 -15.61
C VAL A 124 2.27 -14.66 -17.12
N ASP A 125 1.77 -13.61 -17.77
CA ASP A 125 1.69 -13.49 -19.22
C ASP A 125 2.85 -12.66 -19.75
N GLY A 126 3.59 -13.18 -20.73
CA GLY A 126 4.73 -12.49 -21.35
C GLY A 126 6.07 -12.77 -20.69
N GLU A 127 7.14 -12.22 -21.27
CA GLU A 127 8.52 -12.47 -20.85
C GLU A 127 9.29 -11.17 -20.55
N GLY A 128 10.27 -11.26 -19.65
CA GLY A 128 11.16 -10.14 -19.32
C GLY A 128 10.45 -8.93 -18.71
N ALA A 129 10.82 -7.73 -19.16
CA ALA A 129 10.26 -6.46 -18.66
C ALA A 129 8.81 -6.21 -19.08
N ALA A 130 8.27 -7.02 -20.00
CA ALA A 130 6.89 -6.92 -20.48
C ALA A 130 5.94 -7.94 -19.82
N ALA A 131 6.43 -8.72 -18.86
CA ALA A 131 5.63 -9.69 -18.14
C ALA A 131 4.51 -9.00 -17.35
N ARG A 132 3.27 -9.41 -17.59
CA ARG A 132 2.06 -8.98 -16.88
C ARG A 132 1.56 -10.11 -16.00
N LEU A 133 0.91 -9.75 -14.91
CA LEU A 133 0.30 -10.71 -14.00
C LEU A 133 -1.18 -10.81 -14.29
N ARG A 134 -1.70 -12.02 -14.44
CA ARG A 134 -3.12 -12.30 -14.57
C ARG A 134 -3.60 -13.03 -13.31
N HIS A 135 -4.50 -12.41 -12.56
CA HIS A 135 -5.18 -13.02 -11.42
C HIS A 135 -6.16 -14.10 -11.90
N PRO A 136 -6.47 -15.15 -11.11
CA PRO A 136 -7.46 -16.18 -11.47
C PRO A 136 -8.83 -15.62 -11.90
N LEU A 137 -9.20 -14.47 -11.36
CA LEU A 137 -10.46 -13.77 -11.67
C LEU A 137 -10.37 -12.87 -12.92
N GLY A 138 -9.29 -12.96 -13.69
CA GLY A 138 -9.13 -12.27 -14.98
C GLY A 138 -8.48 -10.90 -14.91
N ALA A 139 -8.28 -10.32 -13.73
CA ALA A 139 -7.62 -9.03 -13.57
C ALA A 139 -6.15 -9.09 -14.03
N GLN A 140 -5.70 -8.10 -14.80
CA GLN A 140 -4.33 -8.04 -15.34
C GLN A 140 -3.54 -6.85 -14.77
N SER A 141 -2.25 -7.04 -14.52
CA SER A 141 -1.35 -5.94 -14.18
C SER A 141 -1.02 -5.10 -15.43
N PRO A 142 -0.81 -3.78 -15.25
CA PRO A 142 -0.21 -2.94 -16.26
C PRO A 142 1.25 -3.36 -16.60
#